data_AF-A0A9E1SXM7-F1
#
_entry.id   AF-A0A9E1SXM7-F1
#
_cell.length_a   1.000
_cell.length_b   1.000
_cell.length_c   1.000
_cell.angle_alpha   90.00
_cell.angle_beta   90.00
_cell.angle_gamma   90.00
#
_symmetry.space_group_name_H-M   'P 1'
#
loop_
_entity.id
_entity.type
_entity.pdbx_description
1 polymer ?
#
loop_
_entity_poly.entity_id
_entity_poly.type
_entity_poly.pdbx_seq_one_letter_code
_entity_poly.pdbx_strand_id
1 'polypeptide(L)' 'MTADVNSASISYEDAKQLAVHDDASVRANLARRDDVPPEVLYFLAEDGDADVRRAVAENMAAPVCARNWRQK' A
#
# COMPACT_ATOMS: atom_id res chain seq x y z
N MET A 1 -28.40 10.85 -9.53
CA MET A 1 -28.02 11.86 -8.53
C MET A 1 -26.56 11.64 -8.17
N THR A 2 -25.77 12.73 -8.23
CA THR A 2 -24.39 12.95 -7.72
C THR A 2 -23.31 11.93 -8.13
N ALA A 3 -22.55 12.18 -9.20
CA ALA A 3 -21.38 13.07 -9.26
C ALA A 3 -20.12 12.41 -8.65
N ASP A 4 -19.13 12.26 -9.53
CA ASP A 4 -17.69 12.11 -9.26
C ASP A 4 -17.21 10.77 -8.68
N VAL A 5 -17.05 9.78 -9.58
CA VAL A 5 -15.97 8.81 -9.43
C VAL A 5 -14.66 9.59 -9.52
N ASN A 6 -14.26 10.13 -8.39
CA ASN A 6 -13.05 10.90 -8.16
C ASN A 6 -11.87 10.12 -8.78
N SER A 7 -11.35 10.63 -9.89
CA SER A 7 -10.24 10.09 -10.69
C SER A 7 -8.88 10.19 -9.96
N ALA A 8 -8.87 10.04 -8.64
CA ALA A 8 -7.70 10.21 -7.78
C ALA A 8 -7.57 9.14 -6.69
N SER A 9 -8.42 8.10 -6.69
CA SER A 9 -8.36 7.00 -5.72
C SER A 9 -8.33 5.66 -6.45
N ILE A 10 -7.29 4.86 -6.22
CA ILE A 10 -7.20 3.50 -6.75
C ILE A 10 -8.39 2.66 -6.28
N SER A 11 -8.97 1.86 -7.18
CA SER A 11 -10.03 0.92 -6.81
C SER A 11 -9.48 -0.15 -5.86
N TYR A 12 -10.30 -0.62 -4.94
CA TYR A 12 -9.91 -1.68 -3.99
C TYR A 12 -9.38 -2.94 -4.70
N GLU A 13 -10.04 -3.34 -5.78
CA GLU A 13 -9.64 -4.50 -6.59
C GLU A 13 -8.30 -4.26 -7.29
N ASP A 14 -8.06 -3.06 -7.82
CA ASP A 14 -6.80 -2.70 -8.46
C ASP A 14 -5.65 -2.69 -7.44
N ALA A 15 -5.89 -2.15 -6.23
CA ALA A 15 -4.90 -2.17 -5.16
C ALA A 15 -4.55 -3.61 -4.74
N LYS A 16 -5.53 -4.52 -4.68
CA LYS A 16 -5.28 -5.95 -4.43
C LYS A 16 -4.45 -6.60 -5.53
N GLN A 17 -4.80 -6.37 -6.80
CA GLN A 17 -4.06 -6.91 -7.94
C GLN A 17 -2.61 -6.43 -7.94
N LEU A 18 -2.39 -5.14 -7.67
CA LEU A 18 -1.05 -4.57 -7.57
C LEU A 18 -0.27 -5.08 -6.34
N ALA A 19 -0.95 -5.41 -5.25
CA ALA A 19 -0.31 -5.93 -4.04
C ALA A 19 0.20 -7.37 -4.19
N VAL A 20 -0.38 -8.15 -5.11
CA VAL A 20 0.08 -9.51 -5.45
C VAL A 20 0.89 -9.56 -6.74
N HIS A 21 1.27 -8.39 -7.27
CA HIS A 21 2.04 -8.31 -8.51
C HIS A 21 3.46 -8.86 -8.31
N ASP A 22 3.96 -9.63 -9.27
CA ASP A 22 5.28 -10.28 -9.18
C ASP A 22 6.41 -9.26 -8.96
N ASP A 23 6.33 -8.11 -9.63
CA ASP A 23 7.31 -7.03 -9.46
C ASP A 23 7.22 -6.35 -8.09
N ALA A 24 8.28 -6.52 -7.30
CA ALA A 24 8.44 -5.83 -6.01
C ALA A 24 8.39 -4.30 -6.15
N SER A 25 8.91 -3.74 -7.24
CA SER A 25 8.84 -2.30 -7.51
C SER A 25 7.41 -1.77 -7.64
N VAL A 26 6.50 -2.58 -8.21
CA VAL A 26 5.08 -2.23 -8.36
C VAL A 26 4.41 -2.25 -6.98
N ARG A 27 4.67 -3.29 -6.19
CA ARG A 27 4.19 -3.41 -4.81
C ARG A 27 4.70 -2.28 -3.91
N ALA A 28 5.97 -1.89 -4.06
CA ALA A 28 6.57 -0.79 -3.32
C ALA A 28 5.99 0.57 -3.72
N ASN A 29 5.74 0.79 -5.03
CA ASN A 29 5.07 2.01 -5.49
C ASN A 29 3.64 2.10 -4.95
N LEU A 30 2.90 0.98 -4.94
CA LEU A 30 1.58 0.90 -4.32
C LEU A 30 1.67 1.27 -2.83
N ALA A 31 2.61 0.67 -2.09
CA ALA A 31 2.81 0.91 -0.66
C ALA A 31 3.10 2.38 -0.30
N ARG A 32 3.63 3.20 -1.23
CA ARG A 32 3.92 4.63 -1.01
C ARG A 32 2.71 5.54 -1.23
N ARG A 33 1.63 5.03 -1.81
CA ARG A 33 0.45 5.83 -2.11
C ARG A 33 -0.42 5.99 -0.87
N ASP A 34 -0.97 7.17 -0.71
CA ASP A 34 -1.88 7.58 0.36
C ASP A 34 -3.33 7.18 0.11
N ASP A 35 -3.66 6.79 -1.13
CA ASP A 35 -4.99 6.33 -1.54
C ASP A 35 -5.19 4.81 -1.38
N VAL A 36 -4.20 4.10 -0.84
CA VAL A 36 -4.26 2.65 -0.68
C VAL A 36 -4.99 2.28 0.61
N PRO A 37 -5.93 1.31 0.56
CA PRO A 37 -6.63 0.85 1.75
C PRO A 37 -5.66 0.33 2.83
N PRO A 38 -5.91 0.62 4.12
CA PRO A 38 -5.08 0.17 5.22
C PRO A 38 -4.87 -1.36 5.24
N GLU A 39 -5.88 -2.13 4.85
CA GLU A 39 -5.82 -3.60 4.79
C GLU A 39 -4.79 -4.08 3.76
N VAL A 40 -4.66 -3.37 2.63
CA VAL A 40 -3.66 -3.67 1.61
C VAL A 40 -2.26 -3.28 2.11
N LEU A 41 -2.14 -2.16 2.80
CA LEU A 41 -0.87 -1.77 3.45
C LEU A 41 -0.45 -2.77 4.53
N TYR A 42 -1.39 -3.35 5.28
CA TYR A 42 -1.09 -4.45 6.22
C TYR A 42 -0.54 -5.67 5.51
N PHE A 43 -1.14 -6.06 4.38
CA PHE A 43 -0.65 -7.18 3.58
C PHE A 43 0.79 -6.92 3.07
N LEU A 44 1.05 -5.71 2.58
CA LEU A 44 2.38 -5.30 2.09
C LEU A 44 3.42 -5.12 3.22
N ALA A 45 2.99 -4.92 4.46
CA ALA A 45 3.91 -4.85 5.61
C ALA A 45 4.56 -6.20 5.91
N GLU A 46 3.89 -7.30 5.56
CA GLU A 46 4.39 -8.67 5.67
C GLU A 46 5.03 -9.18 4.36
N ASP A 47 5.19 -8.31 3.36
CA ASP A 47 5.78 -8.68 2.09
C ASP A 47 7.19 -9.24 2.27
N GLY A 48 7.55 -10.27 1.48
CA GLY A 48 8.88 -10.86 1.52
C GLY A 48 9.99 -9.88 1.10
N ASP A 49 9.67 -8.88 0.29
CA ASP A 49 10.62 -7.90 -0.22
C ASP A 49 10.86 -6.75 0.78
N ALA A 50 12.13 -6.46 1.05
CA ALA A 50 12.52 -5.44 2.04
C ALA A 50 12.20 -4.00 1.58
N ASP A 51 12.22 -3.72 0.27
CA ASP A 51 11.89 -2.41 -0.26
C ASP A 51 10.40 -2.13 -0.16
N VAL A 52 9.55 -3.14 -0.36
CA VAL A 52 8.10 -3.03 -0.15
C VAL A 52 7.79 -2.72 1.32
N ARG A 53 8.35 -3.49 2.26
CA ARG A 53 8.14 -3.24 3.71
C ARG A 53 8.61 -1.84 4.12
N ARG A 54 9.74 -1.39 3.56
CA ARG A 54 10.29 -0.04 3.81
C ARG A 54 9.35 1.04 3.29
N ALA A 55 8.80 0.87 2.08
CA ALA A 55 7.84 1.77 1.47
C ALA A 55 6.56 1.90 2.32
N VAL A 56 6.01 0.79 2.82
CA VAL A 56 4.86 0.82 3.74
C VAL A 56 5.18 1.60 5.00
N ALA A 57 6.36 1.39 5.59
CA ALA A 57 6.76 2.10 6.81
C ALA A 57 7.06 3.60 6.58
N GLU A 58 7.44 3.99 5.37
CA GLU A 58 7.63 5.41 4.99
C GLU A 58 6.29 6.12 4.71
N ASN A 59 5.24 5.36 4.38
CA ASN A 59 3.95 5.93 4.08
C ASN A 59 3.27 6.46 5.36
N MET A 60 2.96 7.76 5.36
CA MET A 60 2.30 8.42 6.50
C MET A 60 0.82 8.01 6.65
N ALA A 61 0.19 7.53 5.57
CA ALA A 61 -1.15 6.97 5.59
C ALA A 61 -1.16 5.52 6.11
N ALA A 62 0.00 4.86 6.20
CA ALA A 62 0.08 3.53 6.76
C ALA A 62 -0.23 3.55 8.27
N PRO A 63 -0.99 2.55 8.77
CA PRO A 63 -1.33 2.48 10.17
C PRO A 63 -0.08 2.45 11.04
N VAL A 64 -0.14 3.08 12.22
CA VAL A 64 1.00 3.25 13.15
C VAL A 64 1.68 1.91 13.47
N CYS A 65 0.90 0.82 13.50
CA CYS A 65 1.39 -0.54 13.64
C CYS A 65 2.44 -0.86 12.58
N ALA A 66 2.11 -0.71 11.28
CA ALA A 66 2.99 -0.97 10.13
C ALA A 66 4.25 -0.08 10.14
N ARG A 67 4.10 1.19 10.54
CA ARG A 67 5.23 2.14 10.64
C ARG A 67 6.29 1.73 11.67
N ASN A 68 5.90 1.03 12.73
CA ASN A 68 6.80 0.59 13.78
C ASN A 68 7.57 -0.72 13.49
N TRP A 69 7.29 -1.41 12.37
CA TRP A 69 8.01 -2.65 11.98
C TRP A 69 9.46 -2.40 11.57
N ARG A 70 9.83 -1.14 11.27
CA ARG A 70 11.23 -0.74 10.99
C ARG A 70 12.21 -1.09 12.10
N GLN A 71 11.74 -1.29 13.34
CA GLN A 71 12.56 -1.37 14.55
C GLN A 71 12.64 -2.80 15.13
N LYS A 72 12.12 -3.81 14.43
CA LYS A 72 12.19 -5.23 14.83
C LYS A 72 13.10 -5.99 13.88
#